data_AF-A0A952EWH5-F1
#
_entry.id   AF-A0A952EWH5-F1
#
_cell.length_a   1.000
_cell.length_b   1.000
_cell.length_c   1.000
_cell.angle_alpha   90.00
_cell.angle_beta   90.00
_cell.angle_gamma   90.00
#
_symmetry.space_group_name_H-M   'P 1'
#
loop_
_entity.id
_entity.type
_entity.pdbx_description
1 polymer ?
#
loop_
_entity_poly.entity_id
_entity_poly.type
_entity_poly.pdbx_seq_one_letter_code
_entity_poly.pdbx_strand_id
1 'polypeptide(L)' 'MSTVPPTAVHKPWPGLIAAYRDRLPVEDNWTPVTLLEGGTPLISAPRLSEYTGCTVHLKVEGLNPTGSFKDRGMTMA' A
#
# COMPACT_ATOMS: atom_id res chain seq x y z
N MET A 1 -26.77 29.71 -1.45
CA MET A 1 -26.64 28.40 -0.77
C MET A 1 -25.22 27.92 -1.00
N SER A 2 -24.36 28.05 0.01
CA SER A 2 -22.93 27.68 -0.10
C SER A 2 -22.80 26.16 0.10
N THR A 3 -22.40 25.45 -0.95
CA THR A 3 -22.15 24.01 -0.89
C THR A 3 -20.70 23.78 -0.45
N VAL A 4 -20.49 23.50 0.84
CA VAL A 4 -19.20 22.96 1.32
C VAL A 4 -19.05 21.55 0.73
N PRO A 5 -17.96 21.25 0.00
CA PRO A 5 -17.77 19.91 -0.53
C PRO A 5 -17.63 18.91 0.63
N PRO A 6 -18.20 17.71 0.52
CA PRO A 6 -18.11 16.71 1.58
C PRO A 6 -16.65 16.38 1.87
N THR A 7 -16.25 16.42 3.15
CA THR A 7 -14.91 16.03 3.60
C THR A 7 -14.73 14.54 3.34
N ALA A 8 -13.71 14.17 2.55
CA ALA A 8 -13.37 12.78 2.32
C ALA A 8 -12.92 12.13 3.64
N VAL A 9 -13.67 11.14 4.11
CA VAL A 9 -13.33 10.34 5.31
C VAL A 9 -12.23 9.30 5.04
N HIS A 10 -11.89 9.10 3.77
CA HIS A 10 -10.85 8.16 3.34
C HIS A 10 -9.76 8.90 2.56
N LYS A 11 -8.51 8.76 3.01
CA LYS A 11 -7.34 9.18 2.21
C LYS A 11 -6.97 8.03 1.28
N PRO A 12 -7.08 8.18 -0.05
CA PRO A 12 -6.69 7.14 -0.99
C PRO A 12 -5.18 6.85 -0.87
N TRP A 13 -4.82 5.59 -1.09
CA TRP A 13 -3.41 5.19 -1.17
C TRP A 13 -2.78 5.80 -2.44
N PRO A 14 -1.65 6.51 -2.34
CA PRO A 14 -1.11 7.29 -3.46
C PRO A 14 -0.19 6.48 -4.40
N GLY A 15 0.03 5.18 -4.13
CA GLY A 15 1.07 4.37 -4.77
C GLY A 15 2.39 4.38 -3.97
N LEU A 16 3.26 3.40 -4.23
CA LEU A 16 4.43 3.14 -3.38
C LEU A 16 5.42 4.31 -3.40
N ILE A 17 5.76 4.81 -4.59
CA ILE A 17 6.74 5.88 -4.75
C ILE A 17 6.28 7.15 -4.05
N ALA A 18 5.03 7.56 -4.23
CA ALA A 18 4.51 8.76 -3.58
C ALA A 18 4.43 8.62 -2.05
N ALA A 19 4.08 7.44 -1.54
CA ALA A 19 3.97 7.19 -0.09
C ALA A 19 5.34 7.18 0.63
N TYR A 20 6.42 6.80 -0.07
CA TYR A 20 7.75 6.58 0.52
C TYR A 20 8.87 7.31 -0.23
N ARG A 21 8.57 8.38 -0.96
CA ARG A 21 9.52 9.13 -1.80
C ARG A 21 10.78 9.53 -1.03
N ASP A 22 10.61 9.93 0.23
CA ASP A 22 11.67 10.33 1.16
C ASP A 22 12.67 9.22 1.52
N ARG A 23 12.34 7.96 1.22
CA ARG A 23 13.15 6.76 1.52
C ARG A 23 13.62 6.03 0.26
N LEU A 24 13.27 6.53 -0.92
CA LEU A 24 13.56 5.89 -2.20
C LEU A 24 14.56 6.75 -3.00
N PRO A 25 15.44 6.14 -3.81
CA PRO A 25 16.38 6.87 -4.65
C PRO A 25 15.68 7.43 -5.90
N VAL A 26 14.77 8.39 -5.71
CA VAL A 26 13.98 9.03 -6.78
C VAL A 26 14.15 10.55 -6.72
N GLU A 27 14.46 11.18 -7.86
CA GLU A 27 14.61 12.64 -7.94
C GLU A 27 13.25 13.36 -7.99
N ASP A 28 13.18 14.59 -7.50
CA ASP A 28 11.93 15.36 -7.39
C ASP A 28 11.25 15.64 -8.74
N ASN A 29 12.02 15.69 -9.82
CA ASN A 29 11.54 15.89 -11.19
C ASN A 29 11.03 14.60 -11.86
N TRP A 30 11.20 13.42 -11.25
CA TRP A 30 10.72 12.17 -11.82
C TRP A 30 9.22 11.99 -11.57
N THR A 31 8.46 11.76 -12.62
CA THR A 31 7.02 11.43 -12.55
C THR A 31 6.85 9.93 -12.31
N PRO A 32 6.26 9.49 -11.17
CA PRO A 32 6.08 8.06 -10.89
C PRO A 32 5.11 7.39 -11.87
N VAL A 33 5.48 6.20 -12.38
CA VAL A 33 4.57 5.28 -13.07
C VAL A 33 4.06 4.26 -12.06
N THR A 34 2.77 4.33 -11.73
CA THR A 34 2.17 3.54 -10.65
C THR A 34 0.83 2.95 -11.06
N LEU A 35 0.53 1.77 -10.53
CA LEU A 35 -0.81 1.17 -10.54
C LEU A 35 -1.45 1.23 -9.15
N LEU A 36 -0.98 2.15 -8.31
CA LEU A 36 -1.32 2.28 -6.89
C LEU A 36 -0.93 1.05 -6.06
N GLU A 37 0.17 0.39 -6.45
CA GLU A 37 0.74 -0.75 -5.73
C GLU A 37 1.19 -0.40 -4.31
N GLY A 38 1.28 -1.41 -3.46
CA GLY A 38 1.47 -1.23 -2.03
C GLY A 38 0.15 -1.05 -1.28
N GLY A 39 0.20 -0.48 -0.08
CA GLY A 39 -1.01 -0.26 0.74
C GLY A 39 -1.80 -1.53 1.13
N THR A 40 -1.27 -2.73 0.85
CA THR A 40 -1.96 -4.01 1.03
C THR A 40 -2.34 -4.27 2.50
N PRO A 41 -3.44 -5.01 2.77
CA PRO A 41 -3.89 -5.30 4.12
C PRO A 41 -2.84 -6.04 4.98
N LEU A 42 -2.82 -5.70 6.26
CA LEU A 42 -2.19 -6.49 7.32
C LEU A 42 -3.31 -7.14 8.14
N ILE A 43 -3.58 -8.41 7.89
CA ILE A 43 -4.74 -9.11 8.44
C ILE A 43 -4.33 -9.91 9.68
N SER A 44 -5.04 -9.75 10.79
CA SER A 44 -4.87 -10.61 11.97
C SER A 44 -5.26 -12.05 11.64
N ALA A 45 -4.41 -13.01 12.02
CA ALA A 45 -4.65 -14.44 11.79
C ALA A 45 -4.84 -15.17 13.13
N PRO A 46 -6.06 -15.14 13.71
CA PRO A 46 -6.30 -15.64 15.07
C PRO A 46 -6.07 -17.15 15.19
N ARG A 47 -6.46 -17.95 14.18
CA ARG A 47 -6.21 -19.40 14.20
C ARG A 47 -4.71 -19.70 14.20
N LEU A 48 -3.93 -19.06 13.32
CA LEU A 48 -2.47 -19.24 13.30
C LEU A 48 -1.82 -18.76 14.59
N SER A 49 -2.36 -17.70 15.18
CA SER A 49 -1.90 -17.22 16.49
C SER A 49 -2.09 -18.28 17.58
N GLU A 50 -3.26 -18.91 17.64
CA GLU A 50 -3.56 -20.00 18.57
C GLU A 50 -2.65 -21.22 18.34
N TYR A 51 -2.46 -21.64 17.09
CA TYR A 51 -1.60 -22.79 16.76
C TYR A 51 -0.13 -22.57 17.11
N THR A 52 0.36 -21.33 17.05
CA THR A 52 1.79 -21.02 17.23
C THR A 52 2.13 -20.49 18.62
N GLY A 53 1.13 -20.02 19.38
CA GLY A 53 1.34 -19.27 20.62
C GLY A 53 1.87 -17.84 20.41
N CYS A 54 1.95 -17.37 19.15
CA CYS A 54 2.44 -16.04 18.79
C CYS A 54 1.30 -15.13 18.34
N THR A 55 1.51 -13.82 18.28
CA THR A 55 0.59 -12.90 17.58
C THR A 55 0.93 -12.86 16.09
N VAL A 56 0.10 -13.51 15.26
CA VAL A 56 0.35 -13.66 13.83
C VAL A 56 -0.49 -12.70 13.00
N HIS A 57 0.16 -12.00 12.07
CA HIS A 57 -0.49 -11.19 11.04
C HIS A 57 -0.01 -11.63 9.65
N LEU A 58 -0.89 -11.48 8.66
CA LEU A 58 -0.61 -11.78 7.26
C LEU A 58 -0.51 -10.48 6.47
N LYS A 59 0.64 -10.27 5.83
CA LYS A 59 0.80 -9.20 4.84
C LYS A 59 0.37 -9.74 3.47
N VAL A 60 -0.86 -9.44 3.07
CA VAL A 60 -1.51 -10.08 1.91
C VAL A 60 -1.11 -9.39 0.61
N GLU A 61 0.06 -9.73 0.09
CA GLU A 61 0.66 -9.12 -1.12
C GLU A 61 0.00 -9.53 -2.44
N GLY A 62 -0.87 -10.55 -2.42
CA GLY A 62 -1.64 -10.96 -3.59
C GLY A 62 -2.69 -9.94 -4.04
N LEU A 63 -2.93 -8.88 -3.26
CA LEU A 63 -3.86 -7.79 -3.59
C LEU A 63 -3.18 -6.60 -4.26
N ASN A 64 -1.90 -6.71 -4.62
CA ASN A 64 -1.27 -5.76 -5.55
C ASN A 64 -1.85 -5.96 -6.97
N PRO A 65 -1.73 -4.95 -7.87
CA PRO A 65 -2.35 -4.95 -9.20
C PRO A 65 -2.14 -6.19 -10.07
N THR A 66 -0.94 -6.78 -10.09
CA THR A 66 -0.62 -7.98 -10.89
C THR A 66 -0.70 -9.28 -10.09
N GLY A 67 -1.13 -9.20 -8.83
CA GLY A 67 -1.32 -10.36 -7.97
C GLY A 67 -0.07 -10.82 -7.21
N SER A 68 1.00 -10.01 -7.15
CA SER A 68 2.17 -10.34 -6.33
C SER A 68 2.91 -9.11 -5.81
N PHE A 69 3.79 -9.33 -4.82
CA PHE A 69 4.65 -8.27 -4.27
C PHE A 69 5.60 -7.65 -5.30
N LYS A 70 5.78 -8.27 -6.49
CA LYS A 70 6.71 -7.80 -7.52
C LYS A 70 6.36 -6.41 -8.03
N ASP A 71 5.10 -5.99 -7.98
CA ASP A 71 4.68 -4.65 -8.41
C ASP A 71 5.46 -3.55 -7.68
N ARG A 72 5.82 -3.78 -6.42
CA ARG A 72 6.64 -2.86 -5.63
C ARG A 72 8.02 -2.60 -6.24
N GLY A 73 8.62 -3.63 -6.82
CA GLY A 73 9.89 -3.52 -7.53
C GLY A 73 9.69 -3.00 -8.95
N MET A 74 8.63 -3.43 -9.63
CA MET A 74 8.38 -3.07 -11.02
C MET A 74 8.03 -1.59 -11.22
N THR A 75 7.39 -0.93 -10.24
CA THR A 75 7.15 0.53 -10.30
C THR A 75 8.46 1.35 -10.24
N MET A 76 9.52 0.77 -9.68
CA MET A 76 10.85 1.39 -9.54
C MET A 76 11.81 1.05 -10.71
N ALA A 77 11.39 0.20 -11.65
CA ALA A 77 12.25 -0.37 -12.69
C ALA A 77 12.53 0.59 -13.85
#